data_AF-A0AAN9KKZ3-F1
#
_entry.id   AF-A0AAN9KKZ3-F1
#
_cell.length_a   1.000
_cell.length_b   1.000
_cell.length_c   1.000
_cell.angle_alpha   90.00
_cell.angle_beta   90.00
_cell.angle_gamma   90.00
#
_symmetry.space_group_name_H-M   'P 1'
#
loop_
_entity.id
_entity.type
_entity.pdbx_description
1 polymer ?
#
loop_
_entity_poly.entity_id
_entity_poly.type
_entity_poly.pdbx_seq_one_letter_code
_entity_poly.pdbx_strand_id
1 'polypeptide(L)'
;METIKPKSALNNRSKKLAKTFQKMISLRSATKLASNNGICMLNSNLKVKEDLFSDHQIKPNDTKGRSRAVMEALIARLFAGVTTIKAAYAQLQMAQHPYNNDSIQAADQAVVDELKAISELKRRFFKKELDLSPQVTIMLAEIQEQQSLMKTYEITIKRLEAEVEFKDSNITSLRQHLDECVSFNKSLEKKLNSSGSLSLFDNLTRSVLNPTHFVHFLHHALRSIRSFVKLMMSDMESAHWDLEAATKFIHPNAVFTKPSHRSFAFESFVCITMLEGFNHPNFSVEDDPLEKNHQSQNLYFDKFKKLKSLNPKQYLTHNPNSSFSKFLKSKYLQVVHAKMECSLFGNLNLRKAVNSGGYPDSSFFIAFAEMAKRVWTLHFLALSFDEDVTVFQVKKNTRFSEVYMECVSEEPVSSFGESSSSGSISNELRVAFTVVPGFKIGKTVIQSQVYLSLVGSPASS
;
A
#
# COMPACT_ATOMS: atom_id res chain seq x y z
N MET A 1 -37.98 -12.98 -4.14
CA MET A 1 -36.92 -13.82 -4.73
C MET A 1 -35.70 -13.74 -3.85
N GLU A 2 -35.12 -14.90 -3.56
CA GLU A 2 -34.15 -15.13 -2.49
C GLU A 2 -32.87 -14.29 -2.63
N THR A 3 -32.54 -13.59 -1.55
CA THR A 3 -31.29 -12.83 -1.39
C THR A 3 -30.10 -13.77 -1.19
N ILE A 4 -29.25 -13.89 -2.19
CA ILE A 4 -27.91 -14.49 -2.05
C ILE A 4 -26.99 -13.47 -1.38
N LYS A 5 -26.65 -13.72 -0.11
CA LYS A 5 -25.59 -12.99 0.62
C LYS A 5 -24.20 -13.38 0.06
N PRO A 6 -23.25 -12.44 -0.06
CA PRO A 6 -21.87 -12.78 -0.40
C PRO A 6 -21.19 -13.45 0.81
N LYS A 7 -20.57 -14.62 0.57
CA LYS A 7 -19.79 -15.37 1.56
C LYS A 7 -18.51 -14.62 1.91
N SER A 8 -18.38 -14.23 3.18
CA SER A 8 -17.15 -13.73 3.77
C SER A 8 -16.11 -14.84 3.92
N ALA A 9 -15.23 -14.99 2.94
CA ALA A 9 -14.11 -15.93 2.98
C ALA A 9 -12.81 -15.24 3.41
N LEU A 10 -12.77 -14.60 4.59
CA LEU A 10 -11.47 -14.17 5.16
C LEU A 10 -11.38 -14.13 6.70
N ASN A 11 -12.41 -14.60 7.44
CA ASN A 11 -12.43 -14.50 8.90
C ASN A 11 -12.28 -15.83 9.66
N ASN A 12 -12.04 -16.95 8.95
CA ASN A 12 -11.92 -18.28 9.57
C ASN A 12 -10.48 -18.83 9.63
N ARG A 13 -9.49 -18.17 9.01
CA ARG A 13 -8.07 -18.59 9.12
C ARG A 13 -7.38 -18.03 10.37
N SER A 14 -7.75 -16.83 10.82
CA SER A 14 -7.20 -16.22 12.05
C SER A 14 -7.68 -16.93 13.33
N LYS A 15 -8.95 -17.36 13.38
CA LYS A 15 -9.51 -18.10 14.53
C LYS A 15 -9.02 -19.54 14.62
N LYS A 16 -8.62 -20.16 13.49
CA LYS A 16 -7.98 -21.50 13.50
C LYS A 16 -6.56 -21.40 14.07
N LEU A 17 -5.75 -20.42 13.64
CA LEU A 17 -4.40 -20.24 14.19
C LEU A 17 -4.42 -19.84 15.67
N ALA A 18 -5.32 -18.95 16.09
CA ALA A 18 -5.45 -18.57 17.50
C ALA A 18 -5.83 -19.75 18.40
N LYS A 19 -6.73 -20.65 17.95
CA LYS A 19 -7.06 -21.88 18.69
C LYS A 19 -5.93 -22.91 18.68
N THR A 20 -5.09 -22.95 17.65
CA THR A 20 -3.90 -23.82 17.61
C THR A 20 -2.81 -23.32 18.56
N PHE A 21 -2.61 -22.01 18.70
CA PHE A 21 -1.66 -21.43 19.66
C PHE A 21 -2.14 -21.49 21.10
N GLN A 22 -3.45 -21.32 21.35
CA GLN A 22 -4.01 -21.45 22.70
C GLN A 22 -3.99 -22.90 23.21
N LYS A 23 -4.07 -23.90 22.30
CA LYS A 23 -3.81 -25.32 22.62
C LYS A 23 -2.32 -25.65 22.83
N MET A 24 -1.41 -24.83 22.30
CA MET A 24 0.04 -25.03 22.43
C MET A 24 0.60 -24.45 23.74
N ILE A 25 -0.09 -23.48 24.35
CA ILE A 25 0.35 -22.82 25.60
C ILE A 25 -0.31 -23.43 26.86
N SER A 26 -1.42 -24.17 26.73
CA SER A 26 -2.13 -24.74 27.89
C SER A 26 -1.70 -26.15 28.31
N LEU A 27 -0.58 -26.68 27.81
CA LEU A 27 -0.07 -28.01 28.17
C LEU A 27 1.10 -27.93 29.16
N ARG A 28 0.81 -27.37 30.34
CA ARG A 28 1.46 -27.73 31.60
C ARG A 28 0.38 -28.00 32.62
N SER A 29 -0.03 -29.26 32.72
CA SER A 29 -0.25 -29.98 33.97
C SER A 29 -0.78 -31.38 33.67
N ALA A 30 -0.23 -32.36 34.41
CA ALA A 30 -0.69 -33.74 34.58
C ALA A 30 -0.34 -34.80 33.50
N THR A 31 0.71 -35.56 33.82
CA THR A 31 0.78 -37.04 33.92
C THR A 31 0.33 -37.98 32.78
N LYS A 32 1.32 -38.78 32.33
CA LYS A 32 1.30 -40.21 31.95
C LYS A 32 0.62 -40.69 30.64
N LEU A 33 1.49 -41.33 29.84
CA LEU A 33 1.34 -42.54 28.99
C LEU A 33 1.28 -42.39 27.45
N ALA A 34 2.46 -42.66 26.86
CA ALA A 34 2.76 -43.57 25.74
C ALA A 34 2.27 -43.28 24.30
N SER A 35 3.22 -43.00 23.38
CA SER A 35 3.67 -43.98 22.36
C SER A 35 4.66 -43.36 21.34
N ASN A 36 5.82 -44.02 21.21
CA ASN A 36 6.71 -44.20 20.06
C ASN A 36 7.32 -42.99 19.31
N ASN A 37 8.52 -42.58 19.74
CA ASN A 37 9.78 -42.97 19.08
C ASN A 37 11.01 -42.32 19.74
N GLY A 38 11.89 -43.16 20.30
CA GLY A 38 13.34 -42.92 20.35
C GLY A 38 13.90 -41.84 21.27
N ILE A 39 13.67 -41.90 22.59
CA ILE A 39 14.55 -41.24 23.58
C ILE A 39 14.74 -42.19 24.76
N CYS A 40 15.97 -42.68 24.94
CA CYS A 40 16.35 -43.52 26.07
C CYS A 40 16.53 -42.62 27.31
N MET A 41 15.45 -42.47 28.09
CA MET A 41 15.53 -42.00 29.47
C MET A 41 15.87 -43.20 30.35
N LEU A 42 17.12 -43.29 30.82
CA LEU A 42 17.47 -44.22 31.89
C LEU A 42 17.16 -43.53 33.22
N ASN A 43 16.12 -44.04 33.90
CA ASN A 43 15.79 -43.72 35.28
C ASN A 43 17.00 -43.98 36.18
N SER A 44 17.53 -42.94 36.82
CA SER A 44 18.44 -43.05 37.95
C SER A 44 17.65 -43.51 39.19
N ASN A 45 17.49 -44.82 39.36
CA ASN A 45 17.09 -45.43 40.63
C ASN A 45 18.12 -46.49 41.03
N LEU A 46 19.34 -46.04 41.32
CA LEU A 46 20.27 -46.81 42.15
C LEU A 46 20.00 -46.42 43.60
N LYS A 47 19.12 -47.18 44.26
CA LYS A 47 19.13 -47.28 45.72
C LYS A 47 20.46 -47.91 46.11
N VAL A 48 21.41 -47.08 46.54
CA VAL A 48 22.56 -47.54 47.30
C VAL A 48 22.02 -48.12 48.59
N LYS A 49 22.02 -49.45 48.69
CA LYS A 49 21.85 -50.16 49.95
C LYS A 49 23.25 -50.33 50.52
N GLU A 50 23.53 -49.49 51.51
CA GLU A 50 24.60 -49.61 52.46
C GLU A 50 24.29 -50.85 53.33
N ASP A 51 24.99 -51.97 53.11
CA ASP A 51 24.93 -53.12 54.01
C ASP A 51 26.37 -53.51 54.38
N LEU A 52 26.61 -53.42 55.69
CA LEU A 52 27.84 -53.70 56.42
C LEU A 52 28.27 -55.17 56.32
N PHE A 53 29.58 -55.37 56.46
CA PHE A 53 30.31 -56.59 56.85
C PHE A 53 29.52 -57.91 56.97
N SER A 54 29.90 -58.91 56.15
CA SER A 54 30.03 -60.30 56.61
C SER A 54 31.01 -61.06 55.73
N ASP A 55 32.11 -61.46 56.36
CA ASP A 55 33.00 -62.53 55.94
C ASP A 55 32.20 -63.83 55.76
N HIS A 56 32.26 -64.48 54.59
CA HIS A 56 32.25 -65.94 54.47
C HIS A 56 32.36 -66.46 53.01
N GLN A 57 33.38 -67.32 52.85
CA GLN A 57 33.43 -68.52 52.00
C GLN A 57 33.40 -68.37 50.47
N ILE A 58 34.60 -68.53 49.90
CA ILE A 58 34.90 -68.76 48.49
C ILE A 58 34.19 -70.04 48.01
N LYS A 59 33.28 -69.90 47.03
CA LYS A 59 32.66 -71.00 46.25
C LYS A 59 33.11 -70.92 44.77
N PRO A 60 33.18 -72.03 44.02
CA PRO A 60 33.78 -72.11 42.69
C PRO A 60 32.90 -71.56 41.54
N ASN A 61 32.08 -70.55 41.82
CA ASN A 61 31.23 -69.86 40.84
C ASN A 61 31.72 -68.42 40.52
N ASP A 62 32.83 -68.01 41.15
CA ASP A 62 33.36 -66.64 41.18
C ASP A 62 34.03 -66.22 39.85
N THR A 63 34.56 -67.19 39.09
CA THR A 63 35.23 -66.93 37.80
C THR A 63 34.25 -66.46 36.71
N LYS A 64 33.02 -66.99 36.71
CA LYS A 64 31.97 -66.61 35.75
C LYS A 64 31.38 -65.24 36.07
N GLY A 65 31.24 -64.91 37.35
CA GLY A 65 30.81 -63.58 37.82
C GLY A 65 31.87 -62.50 37.53
N ARG A 66 33.14 -62.79 37.80
CA ARG A 66 34.26 -61.88 37.48
C ARG A 66 34.41 -61.63 35.97
N SER A 67 34.30 -62.68 35.16
CA SER A 67 34.35 -62.56 33.69
C SER A 67 33.21 -61.66 33.15
N ARG A 68 32.00 -61.81 33.71
CA ARG A 68 30.86 -60.94 33.39
C ARG A 68 31.09 -59.49 33.79
N ALA A 69 31.58 -59.23 35.00
CA ALA A 69 31.86 -57.86 35.47
C ALA A 69 32.96 -57.16 34.63
N VAL A 70 34.01 -57.89 34.24
CA VAL A 70 35.06 -57.38 33.34
C VAL A 70 34.49 -57.05 31.96
N MET A 71 33.56 -57.85 31.44
CA MET A 71 32.86 -57.57 30.18
C MET A 71 31.98 -56.32 30.28
N GLU A 72 31.22 -56.17 31.36
CA GLU A 72 30.39 -54.98 31.61
C GLU A 72 31.24 -53.71 31.70
N ALA A 73 32.40 -53.78 32.36
CA ALA A 73 33.37 -52.68 32.43
C ALA A 73 33.98 -52.32 31.07
N LEU A 74 34.29 -53.33 30.23
CA LEU A 74 34.79 -53.11 28.88
C LEU A 74 33.74 -52.42 27.99
N ILE A 75 32.48 -52.87 28.07
CA ILE A 75 31.36 -52.27 27.35
C ILE A 75 31.16 -50.82 27.80
N ALA A 76 31.16 -50.55 29.11
CA ALA A 76 31.03 -49.19 29.64
C ALA A 76 32.14 -48.27 29.11
N ARG A 77 33.41 -48.71 29.13
CA ARG A 77 34.53 -47.93 28.61
C ARG A 77 34.41 -47.65 27.11
N LEU A 78 33.92 -48.61 26.33
CA LEU A 78 33.67 -48.45 24.90
C LEU A 78 32.59 -47.39 24.64
N PHE A 79 31.45 -47.45 25.33
CA PHE A 79 30.38 -46.47 25.18
C PHE A 79 30.83 -45.05 25.59
N ALA A 80 31.57 -44.92 26.70
CA ALA A 80 32.16 -43.64 27.10
C ALA A 80 33.10 -43.06 26.03
N GLY A 81 33.91 -43.92 25.38
CA GLY A 81 34.78 -43.52 24.28
C GLY A 81 34.00 -43.07 23.04
N VAL A 82 32.94 -43.78 22.66
CA VAL A 82 32.04 -43.36 21.57
C VAL A 82 31.38 -42.01 21.86
N THR A 83 30.92 -41.79 23.09
CA THR A 83 30.34 -40.50 23.51
C THR A 83 31.38 -39.37 23.49
N THR A 84 32.63 -39.66 23.85
CA THR A 84 33.74 -38.70 23.77
C THR A 84 34.04 -38.30 22.33
N ILE A 85 34.11 -39.26 21.41
CA ILE A 85 34.28 -39.00 19.97
C ILE A 85 33.11 -38.14 19.45
N LYS A 86 31.88 -38.43 19.86
CA LYS A 86 30.70 -37.65 19.47
C LYS A 86 30.79 -36.19 19.96
N ALA A 87 31.25 -35.98 21.19
CA ALA A 87 31.44 -34.63 21.74
C ALA A 87 32.56 -33.87 21.00
N ALA A 88 33.69 -34.53 20.70
CA ALA A 88 34.78 -33.94 19.94
C ALA A 88 34.35 -33.59 18.49
N TYR A 89 33.54 -34.44 17.86
CA TYR A 89 32.96 -34.14 16.55
C TYR A 89 32.00 -32.93 16.58
N ALA A 90 31.20 -32.79 17.64
CA ALA A 90 30.37 -31.60 17.82
C ALA A 90 31.21 -30.32 18.00
N GLN A 91 32.35 -30.40 18.70
CA GLN A 91 33.29 -29.29 18.83
C GLN A 91 33.89 -28.90 17.48
N LEU A 92 34.27 -29.89 16.67
CA LEU A 92 34.76 -29.68 15.31
C LEU A 92 33.73 -28.92 14.46
N GLN A 93 32.46 -29.32 14.51
CA GLN A 93 31.38 -28.64 13.77
C GLN A 93 31.21 -27.17 14.20
N MET A 94 31.34 -26.87 15.49
CA MET A 94 31.25 -25.49 15.98
C MET A 94 32.46 -24.65 15.59
N ALA A 95 33.65 -25.23 15.57
CA ALA A 95 34.87 -24.52 15.20
C ALA A 95 34.97 -24.22 13.69
N GLN A 96 34.07 -24.75 12.86
CA GLN A 96 34.04 -24.43 11.43
C GLN A 96 33.35 -23.09 11.13
N HIS A 97 32.41 -22.65 11.99
CA HIS A 97 31.61 -21.45 11.75
C HIS A 97 31.34 -20.69 13.06
N PRO A 98 32.10 -19.63 13.37
CA PRO A 98 33.22 -19.08 12.59
C PRO A 98 34.45 -19.99 12.59
N TYR A 99 35.24 -19.96 11.51
CA TYR A 99 36.42 -20.82 11.33
C TYR A 99 37.49 -20.53 12.39
N ASN A 100 37.85 -21.55 13.18
CA ASN A 100 38.86 -21.49 14.23
C ASN A 100 39.82 -22.69 14.09
N ASN A 101 41.03 -22.43 13.59
CA ASN A 101 42.01 -23.46 13.29
C ASN A 101 42.46 -24.25 14.53
N ASP A 102 42.75 -23.55 15.64
CA ASP A 102 43.24 -24.17 16.88
C ASP A 102 42.18 -25.10 17.50
N SER A 103 40.92 -24.68 17.48
CA SER A 103 39.81 -25.47 18.00
C SER A 103 39.51 -26.69 17.11
N ILE A 104 39.65 -26.54 15.79
CA ILE A 104 39.57 -27.65 14.83
C ILE A 104 40.67 -28.68 15.12
N GLN A 105 41.92 -28.23 15.26
CA GLN A 105 43.05 -29.12 15.56
C GLN A 105 42.88 -29.83 16.91
N ALA A 106 42.45 -29.11 17.94
CA ALA A 106 42.21 -29.70 19.26
C ALA A 106 41.08 -30.75 19.24
N ALA A 107 40.00 -30.48 18.52
CA ALA A 107 38.90 -31.42 18.35
C ALA A 107 39.32 -32.67 17.55
N ASP A 108 40.09 -32.49 16.47
CA ASP A 108 40.64 -33.59 15.67
C ASP A 108 41.59 -34.47 16.50
N GLN A 109 42.51 -33.85 17.23
CA GLN A 109 43.42 -34.54 18.13
C GLN A 109 42.67 -35.37 19.19
N ALA A 110 41.60 -34.81 19.77
CA ALA A 110 40.77 -35.53 20.74
C ALA A 110 40.06 -36.77 20.13
N VAL A 111 39.62 -36.69 18.87
CA VAL A 111 39.07 -37.85 18.14
C VAL A 111 40.16 -38.90 17.93
N VAL A 112 41.34 -38.50 17.47
CA VAL A 112 42.47 -39.39 17.21
C VAL A 112 42.91 -40.11 18.49
N ASP A 113 42.99 -39.40 19.62
CA ASP A 113 43.43 -39.98 20.89
C ASP A 113 42.42 -40.98 21.46
N GLU A 114 41.11 -40.72 21.37
CA GLU A 114 40.11 -41.68 21.81
C GLU A 114 40.04 -42.90 20.86
N LEU A 115 40.23 -42.72 19.55
CA LEU A 115 40.34 -43.84 18.60
C LEU A 115 41.55 -44.73 18.89
N LYS A 116 42.70 -44.14 19.26
CA LYS A 116 43.89 -44.89 19.72
C LYS A 116 43.58 -45.66 21.00
N ALA A 117 42.93 -45.03 21.98
CA ALA A 117 42.54 -45.68 23.24
C ALA A 117 41.60 -46.88 23.02
N ILE A 118 40.60 -46.73 22.15
CA ILE A 118 39.68 -47.82 21.77
C ILE A 118 40.43 -48.94 21.02
N SER A 119 41.38 -48.59 20.15
CA SER A 119 42.21 -49.57 19.43
C SER A 119 43.08 -50.40 20.39
N GLU A 120 43.66 -49.77 21.41
CA GLU A 120 44.40 -50.47 22.45
C GLU A 120 43.50 -51.38 23.29
N LEU A 121 42.31 -50.90 23.66
CA LEU A 121 41.30 -51.69 24.37
C LEU A 121 40.90 -52.95 23.57
N LYS A 122 40.67 -52.79 22.26
CA LYS A 122 40.43 -53.89 21.32
C LYS A 122 41.60 -54.89 21.33
N ARG A 123 42.84 -54.42 21.25
CA ARG A 123 44.03 -55.27 21.25
C ARG A 123 44.15 -56.10 22.55
N ARG A 124 43.93 -55.47 23.70
CA ARG A 124 43.96 -56.15 25.02
C ARG A 124 42.87 -57.21 25.14
N PHE A 125 41.67 -56.94 24.61
CA PHE A 125 40.58 -57.91 24.53
C PHE A 125 40.97 -59.16 23.71
N PHE A 126 41.53 -58.99 22.51
CA PHE A 126 41.94 -60.12 21.66
C PHE A 126 43.08 -60.95 22.26
N LYS A 127 44.02 -60.32 22.97
CA LYS A 127 45.11 -61.01 23.68
C LYS A 127 44.67 -61.69 24.98
N LYS A 128 43.41 -61.48 25.42
CA LYS A 128 42.88 -61.92 26.72
C LYS A 128 43.65 -61.33 27.92
N GLU A 129 44.27 -60.16 27.74
CA GLU A 129 45.05 -59.42 28.74
C GLU A 129 44.20 -58.27 29.30
N LEU A 130 43.07 -58.59 29.95
CA LEU A 130 42.14 -57.61 30.51
C LEU A 130 42.35 -57.46 32.02
N ASP A 131 43.37 -56.71 32.41
CA ASP A 131 43.57 -56.29 33.79
C ASP A 131 42.72 -55.05 34.10
N LEU A 132 41.40 -55.23 34.10
CA LEU A 132 40.45 -54.19 34.47
C LEU A 132 39.95 -54.44 35.89
N SER A 133 39.96 -53.39 36.73
CA SER A 133 39.15 -53.34 37.94
C SER A 133 37.72 -52.97 37.55
N PRO A 134 36.73 -53.88 37.61
CA PRO A 134 35.41 -53.64 37.03
C PRO A 134 34.69 -52.43 37.62
N GLN A 135 34.66 -52.31 38.95
CA GLN A 135 33.96 -51.22 39.65
C GLN A 135 34.56 -49.85 39.33
N VAL A 136 35.89 -49.74 39.37
CA VAL A 136 36.60 -48.48 39.08
C VAL A 136 36.41 -48.07 37.61
N THR A 137 36.50 -49.04 36.69
CA THR A 137 36.38 -48.78 35.25
C THR A 137 34.98 -48.31 34.88
N ILE A 138 33.94 -48.93 35.45
CA ILE A 138 32.55 -48.52 35.23
C ILE A 138 32.33 -47.09 35.73
N MET A 139 32.80 -46.76 36.93
CA MET A 139 32.66 -45.42 37.50
C MET A 139 33.37 -44.35 36.66
N LEU A 140 34.59 -44.63 36.20
CA LEU A 140 35.34 -43.71 35.34
C LEU A 140 34.68 -43.53 33.97
N ALA A 141 34.15 -44.61 33.39
CA ALA A 141 33.41 -44.57 32.13
C ALA A 141 32.14 -43.71 32.26
N GLU A 142 31.40 -43.86 33.36
CA GLU A 142 30.21 -43.05 33.63
C GLU A 142 30.56 -41.56 33.77
N ILE A 143 31.62 -41.23 34.52
CA ILE A 143 32.10 -39.83 34.64
C ILE A 143 32.48 -39.26 33.27
N GLN A 144 33.23 -40.01 32.46
CA GLN A 144 33.63 -39.59 31.12
C GLN A 144 32.43 -39.38 30.19
N GLU A 145 31.44 -40.27 30.26
CA GLU A 145 30.20 -40.14 29.50
C GLU A 145 29.42 -38.89 29.89
N GLN A 146 29.22 -38.64 31.19
CA GLN A 146 28.54 -37.46 31.69
C GLN A 146 29.25 -36.16 31.28
N GLN A 147 30.58 -36.11 31.37
CA GLN A 147 31.36 -34.94 30.92
C GLN A 147 31.21 -34.69 29.41
N SER A 148 31.18 -35.76 28.61
CA SER A 148 31.01 -35.66 27.16
C SER A 148 29.60 -35.21 26.76
N LEU A 149 28.58 -35.67 27.50
CA LEU A 149 27.21 -35.20 27.36
C LEU A 149 27.07 -33.72 27.73
N MET A 150 27.65 -33.29 28.85
CA MET A 150 27.67 -31.88 29.26
C MET A 150 28.27 -30.98 28.18
N LYS A 151 29.42 -31.36 27.60
CA LYS A 151 30.03 -30.63 26.48
C LYS A 151 29.10 -30.52 25.27
N THR A 152 28.40 -31.61 24.93
CA THR A 152 27.46 -31.62 23.80
C THR A 152 26.26 -30.69 24.05
N TYR A 153 25.74 -30.68 25.28
CA TYR A 153 24.67 -29.75 25.66
C TYR A 153 25.13 -28.30 25.63
N GLU A 154 26.32 -28.00 26.16
CA GLU A 154 26.90 -26.66 26.12
C GLU A 154 27.02 -26.13 24.68
N ILE A 155 27.51 -26.96 23.76
CA ILE A 155 27.59 -26.64 22.32
C ILE A 155 26.19 -26.36 21.74
N THR A 156 25.22 -27.21 22.07
CA THR A 156 23.86 -27.06 21.56
C THR A 156 23.21 -25.76 22.07
N ILE A 157 23.46 -25.41 23.33
CA ILE A 157 22.99 -24.15 23.94
C ILE A 157 23.60 -22.95 23.22
N LYS A 158 24.93 -22.90 23.07
CA LYS A 158 25.62 -21.80 22.37
C LYS A 158 25.10 -21.59 20.95
N ARG A 159 24.84 -22.69 20.22
CA ARG A 159 24.26 -22.62 18.87
C ARG A 159 22.84 -22.03 18.87
N LEU A 160 22.00 -22.44 19.82
CA LEU A 160 20.63 -21.93 19.93
C LEU A 160 20.61 -20.46 20.35
N GLU A 161 21.50 -20.04 21.25
CA GLU A 161 21.67 -18.63 21.63
C GLU A 161 22.02 -17.76 20.43
N ALA A 162 23.00 -18.17 19.62
CA ALA A 162 23.35 -17.46 18.38
C ALA A 162 22.19 -17.38 17.37
N GLU A 163 21.38 -18.45 17.25
CA GLU A 163 20.19 -18.43 16.38
C GLU A 163 19.11 -17.47 16.89
N VAL A 164 18.94 -17.35 18.20
CA VAL A 164 18.01 -16.39 18.82
C VAL A 164 18.45 -14.96 18.54
N GLU A 165 19.73 -14.63 18.78
CA GLU A 165 20.28 -13.29 18.51
C GLU A 165 20.14 -12.88 17.03
N PHE A 166 20.40 -13.81 16.12
CA PHE A 166 20.20 -13.60 14.68
C PHE A 166 18.73 -13.31 14.34
N LYS A 167 17.80 -14.06 14.92
CA LYS A 167 16.36 -13.84 14.70
C LYS A 167 15.87 -12.54 15.31
N ASP A 168 16.35 -12.15 16.49
CA ASP A 168 16.00 -10.88 17.12
C ASP A 168 16.49 -9.68 16.30
N SER A 169 17.69 -9.78 15.71
CA SER A 169 18.21 -8.77 14.77
C SER A 169 17.32 -8.64 13.52
N ASN A 170 16.90 -9.77 12.95
CA ASN A 170 15.98 -9.78 11.80
C ASN A 170 14.59 -9.21 12.14
N ILE A 171 14.04 -9.53 13.32
CA ILE A 171 12.77 -8.98 13.78
C ILE A 171 12.86 -7.46 13.91
N THR A 172 13.97 -6.96 14.47
CA THR A 172 14.20 -5.52 14.64
C THR A 172 14.28 -4.81 13.28
N SER A 173 15.02 -5.37 12.32
CA SER A 173 15.10 -4.85 10.94
C SER A 173 13.74 -4.83 10.24
N LEU A 174 12.96 -5.92 10.34
CA LEU A 174 11.61 -5.98 9.75
C LEU A 174 10.64 -4.99 10.38
N ARG A 175 10.72 -4.75 11.70
CA ARG A 175 9.92 -3.72 12.39
C ARG A 175 10.28 -2.32 11.89
N GLN A 176 11.56 -2.02 11.73
CA GLN A 176 12.00 -0.75 11.17
C GLN A 176 11.45 -0.53 9.75
N HIS A 177 11.56 -1.53 8.87
CA HIS A 177 11.02 -1.44 7.51
C HIS A 177 9.49 -1.27 7.49
N LEU A 178 8.78 -1.90 8.43
CA LEU A 178 7.35 -1.70 8.59
C LEU A 178 7.03 -0.26 9.01
N ASP A 179 7.74 0.29 9.99
CA ASP A 179 7.55 1.66 10.46
C ASP A 179 7.85 2.69 9.38
N GLU A 180 8.90 2.49 8.58
CA GLU A 180 9.22 3.29 7.40
C GLU A 180 8.07 3.27 6.39
N CYS A 181 7.57 2.08 6.04
CA CYS A 181 6.43 1.91 5.13
C CYS A 181 5.15 2.57 5.67
N VAL A 182 4.86 2.44 6.97
CA VAL A 182 3.72 3.08 7.63
C VAL A 182 3.86 4.61 7.60
N SER A 183 5.05 5.14 7.86
CA SER A 183 5.32 6.58 7.80
C SER A 183 5.16 7.14 6.39
N PHE A 184 5.63 6.39 5.38
CA PHE A 184 5.47 6.74 3.97
C PHE A 184 4.01 6.73 3.55
N ASN A 185 3.24 5.72 3.94
CA ASN A 185 1.80 5.66 3.70
C ASN A 185 1.06 6.82 4.36
N LYS A 186 1.39 7.16 5.62
CA LYS A 186 0.83 8.35 6.30
C LYS A 186 1.16 9.64 5.55
N SER A 187 2.35 9.76 4.97
CA SER A 187 2.75 10.90 4.15
C SER A 187 1.95 10.97 2.84
N LEU A 188 1.78 9.84 2.16
CA LEU A 188 0.92 9.74 0.97
C LEU A 188 -0.54 10.07 1.30
N GLU A 189 -1.07 9.56 2.41
CA GLU A 189 -2.41 9.84 2.88
C GLU A 189 -2.58 11.32 3.21
N LYS A 190 -1.61 11.97 3.87
CA LYS A 190 -1.61 13.42 4.08
C LYS A 190 -1.59 14.19 2.76
N LYS A 191 -0.78 13.78 1.77
CA LYS A 191 -0.75 14.39 0.43
C LYS A 191 -2.07 14.21 -0.33
N LEU A 192 -2.73 13.07 -0.15
CA LEU A 192 -4.01 12.75 -0.77
C LEU A 192 -5.16 13.51 -0.09
N ASN A 193 -5.14 13.62 1.23
CA ASN A 193 -6.11 14.37 2.03
C ASN A 193 -5.92 15.89 1.90
N SER A 194 -4.68 16.37 1.79
CA SER A 194 -4.38 17.77 1.42
C SER A 194 -4.73 18.06 -0.05
N SER A 195 -4.91 17.02 -0.87
CA SER A 195 -5.43 17.11 -2.23
C SER A 195 -6.97 17.08 -2.31
N GLY A 196 -7.66 17.29 -1.18
CA GLY A 196 -9.11 17.52 -1.14
C GLY A 196 -9.88 16.27 -0.76
N SER A 197 -9.86 15.91 0.52
CA SER A 197 -10.77 14.91 1.07
C SER A 197 -12.21 15.42 0.98
N LEU A 198 -13.10 14.63 0.35
CA LEU A 198 -14.55 14.86 0.37
C LEU A 198 -15.17 14.63 1.77
N SER A 199 -14.34 14.37 2.79
CA SER A 199 -14.76 14.19 4.19
C SER A 199 -15.50 15.39 4.76
N LEU A 200 -15.18 16.61 4.28
CA LEU A 200 -15.95 17.82 4.58
C LEU A 200 -17.45 17.66 4.27
N PHE A 201 -17.79 16.82 3.29
CA PHE A 201 -19.17 16.60 2.85
C PHE A 201 -19.81 15.36 3.50
N ASP A 202 -19.11 14.57 4.32
CA ASP A 202 -19.64 13.30 4.87
C ASP A 202 -20.70 13.55 5.94
N ASN A 203 -20.46 14.51 6.82
CA ASN A 203 -21.41 14.91 7.87
C ASN A 203 -22.21 16.17 7.52
N LEU A 204 -22.07 16.69 6.30
CA LEU A 204 -22.74 17.92 5.89
C LEU A 204 -24.26 17.71 5.85
N THR A 205 -25.01 18.54 6.55
CA THR A 205 -26.47 18.63 6.43
C THR A 205 -26.84 19.83 5.56
N ARG A 206 -28.01 19.78 4.89
CA ARG A 206 -28.45 20.86 4.01
C ARG A 206 -28.58 22.20 4.75
N SER A 207 -29.02 22.17 6.01
CA SER A 207 -29.18 23.36 6.85
C SER A 207 -27.87 24.13 7.09
N VAL A 208 -26.72 23.50 6.91
CA VAL A 208 -25.39 24.10 7.11
C VAL A 208 -24.72 24.43 5.77
N LEU A 209 -25.39 24.14 4.64
CA LEU A 209 -24.87 24.42 3.32
C LEU A 209 -24.67 25.93 3.14
N ASN A 210 -23.48 26.32 2.71
CA ASN A 210 -23.11 27.73 2.53
C ASN A 210 -22.19 27.85 1.29
N PRO A 211 -21.94 29.08 0.78
CA PRO A 211 -21.15 29.28 -0.43
C PRO A 211 -19.74 28.69 -0.35
N THR A 212 -19.12 28.59 0.82
CA THR A 212 -17.76 28.03 0.93
C THR A 212 -17.75 26.55 0.59
N HIS A 213 -18.79 25.78 0.94
CA HIS A 213 -18.93 24.39 0.52
C HIS A 213 -19.00 24.24 -1.00
N PHE A 214 -19.70 25.17 -1.68
CA PHE A 214 -19.73 25.20 -3.14
C PHE A 214 -18.35 25.47 -3.72
N VAL A 215 -17.63 26.48 -3.20
CA VAL A 215 -16.25 26.80 -3.63
C VAL A 215 -15.31 25.59 -3.45
N HIS A 216 -15.38 24.88 -2.32
CA HIS A 216 -14.57 23.67 -2.10
C HIS A 216 -14.88 22.57 -3.13
N PHE A 217 -16.15 22.32 -3.41
CA PHE A 217 -16.52 21.30 -4.40
C PHE A 217 -16.21 21.75 -5.83
N LEU A 218 -16.36 23.05 -6.14
CA LEU A 218 -15.97 23.65 -7.41
C LEU A 218 -14.47 23.43 -7.65
N HIS A 219 -13.61 23.73 -6.68
CA HIS A 219 -12.18 23.43 -6.77
C HIS A 219 -11.90 21.94 -7.03
N HIS A 220 -12.66 21.03 -6.39
CA HIS A 220 -12.54 19.59 -6.62
C HIS A 220 -12.95 19.17 -8.05
N ALA A 221 -13.97 19.81 -8.63
CA ALA A 221 -14.37 19.61 -10.02
C ALA A 221 -13.32 20.19 -10.99
N LEU A 222 -12.84 21.41 -10.76
CA LEU A 222 -11.82 22.08 -11.59
C LEU A 222 -10.50 21.31 -11.58
N ARG A 223 -10.10 20.73 -10.44
CA ARG A 223 -8.93 19.85 -10.38
C ARG A 223 -9.06 18.65 -11.31
N SER A 224 -10.24 18.03 -11.36
CA SER A 224 -10.49 16.91 -12.28
C SER A 224 -10.50 17.34 -13.74
N ILE A 225 -11.02 18.55 -14.03
CA ILE A 225 -10.97 19.13 -15.37
C ILE A 225 -9.52 19.33 -15.79
N ARG A 226 -8.68 19.96 -14.95
CA ARG A 226 -7.24 20.14 -15.21
C ARG A 226 -6.51 18.83 -15.43
N SER A 227 -6.81 17.79 -14.64
CA SER A 227 -6.25 16.45 -14.83
C SER A 227 -6.63 15.85 -16.19
N PHE A 228 -7.90 15.96 -16.60
CA PHE A 228 -8.35 15.50 -17.92
C PHE A 228 -7.72 16.31 -19.05
N VAL A 229 -7.65 17.64 -18.93
CA VAL A 229 -7.02 18.53 -19.92
C VAL A 229 -5.56 18.15 -20.15
N LYS A 230 -4.80 17.88 -19.07
CA LYS A 230 -3.41 17.40 -19.18
C LYS A 230 -3.31 16.07 -19.92
N LEU A 231 -4.17 15.10 -19.61
CA LEU A 231 -4.23 13.82 -20.31
C LEU A 231 -4.55 14.02 -21.79
N MET A 232 -5.57 14.84 -22.08
CA MET A 232 -6.00 15.17 -23.43
C MET A 232 -4.89 15.81 -24.26
N MET A 233 -4.18 16.80 -23.70
CA MET A 233 -3.03 17.43 -24.35
C MET A 233 -1.90 16.43 -24.60
N SER A 234 -1.59 15.55 -23.63
CA SER A 234 -0.56 14.51 -23.78
C SER A 234 -0.89 13.53 -24.91
N ASP A 235 -2.15 13.13 -25.03
CA ASP A 235 -2.60 12.24 -26.11
C ASP A 235 -2.55 12.97 -27.46
N MET A 236 -2.90 14.26 -27.51
CA MET A 236 -2.78 15.11 -28.70
C MET A 236 -1.32 15.23 -29.17
N GLU A 237 -0.38 15.49 -28.26
CA GLU A 237 1.05 15.54 -28.56
C GLU A 237 1.56 14.19 -29.08
N SER A 238 1.13 13.09 -28.46
CA SER A 238 1.47 11.72 -28.88
C SER A 238 0.92 11.38 -30.27
N ALA A 239 -0.21 11.98 -30.66
CA ALA A 239 -0.78 11.89 -31.99
C ALA A 239 -0.22 12.95 -32.98
N HIS A 240 0.85 13.65 -32.61
CA HIS A 240 1.51 14.68 -33.41
C HIS A 240 0.60 15.87 -33.80
N TRP A 241 -0.35 16.24 -32.94
CA TRP A 241 -1.14 17.45 -33.14
C TRP A 241 -0.30 18.70 -32.91
N ASP A 242 -0.52 19.71 -33.74
CA ASP A 242 0.00 21.05 -33.49
C ASP A 242 -0.86 21.73 -32.41
N LEU A 243 -0.35 21.74 -31.17
CA LEU A 243 -1.00 22.40 -30.06
C LEU A 243 -1.11 23.91 -30.24
N GLU A 244 -0.20 24.55 -30.98
CA GLU A 244 -0.29 25.98 -31.24
C GLU A 244 -1.45 26.29 -32.18
N ALA A 245 -1.56 25.54 -33.28
CA ALA A 245 -2.72 25.64 -34.18
C ALA A 245 -4.04 25.37 -33.43
N ALA A 246 -4.07 24.37 -32.54
CA ALA A 246 -5.23 24.09 -31.72
C ALA A 246 -5.58 25.24 -30.76
N THR A 247 -4.59 25.87 -30.10
CA THR A 247 -4.86 27.05 -29.26
C THR A 247 -5.40 28.24 -30.06
N LYS A 248 -4.87 28.48 -31.27
CA LYS A 248 -5.40 29.51 -32.19
C LYS A 248 -6.81 29.16 -32.68
N PHE A 249 -7.14 27.89 -32.83
CA PHE A 249 -8.51 27.50 -33.16
C PHE A 249 -9.49 27.78 -32.01
N ILE A 250 -9.10 27.48 -30.77
CA ILE A 250 -9.95 27.71 -29.59
C ILE A 250 -10.12 29.21 -29.33
N HIS A 251 -9.01 29.96 -29.30
CA HIS A 251 -8.98 31.40 -29.04
C HIS A 251 -8.10 32.12 -30.08
N PRO A 252 -8.65 32.52 -31.24
CA PRO A 252 -7.88 33.05 -32.39
C PRO A 252 -7.00 34.26 -32.12
N ASN A 253 -7.37 35.09 -31.15
CA ASN A 253 -6.66 36.34 -30.85
C ASN A 253 -5.95 36.29 -29.49
N ALA A 254 -5.78 35.10 -28.90
CA ALA A 254 -5.06 34.97 -27.63
C ALA A 254 -3.55 35.07 -27.88
N VAL A 255 -2.90 36.02 -27.21
CA VAL A 255 -1.44 36.10 -27.15
C VAL A 255 -0.99 35.59 -25.79
N PHE A 256 -0.21 34.51 -25.78
CA PHE A 256 0.27 33.90 -24.54
C PHE A 256 1.61 34.50 -24.14
N THR A 257 1.72 34.94 -22.89
CA THR A 257 2.96 35.49 -22.31
C THR A 257 4.03 34.41 -22.21
N LYS A 258 3.62 33.18 -21.88
CA LYS A 258 4.50 32.02 -21.77
C LYS A 258 3.95 30.85 -22.60
N PRO A 259 4.81 30.03 -23.24
CA PRO A 259 4.37 28.83 -23.94
C PRO A 259 3.53 27.87 -23.09
N SER A 260 3.81 27.79 -21.78
CA SER A 260 3.06 26.96 -20.82
C SER A 260 1.61 27.42 -20.60
N HIS A 261 1.30 28.69 -20.85
CA HIS A 261 -0.04 29.26 -20.70
C HIS A 261 -1.03 28.76 -21.76
N ARG A 262 -0.55 28.11 -22.83
CA ARG A 262 -1.40 27.44 -23.83
C ARG A 262 -2.38 26.45 -23.19
N SER A 263 -1.98 25.81 -22.08
CA SER A 263 -2.83 24.91 -21.30
C SER A 263 -4.14 25.57 -20.82
N PHE A 264 -4.13 26.88 -20.53
CA PHE A 264 -5.33 27.61 -20.13
C PHE A 264 -6.37 27.72 -21.25
N ALA A 265 -5.96 27.68 -22.53
CA ALA A 265 -6.92 27.66 -23.65
C ALA A 265 -7.67 26.33 -23.72
N PHE A 266 -6.98 25.20 -23.51
CA PHE A 266 -7.63 23.90 -23.44
C PHE A 266 -8.50 23.76 -22.19
N GLU A 267 -8.04 24.28 -21.05
CA GLU A 267 -8.84 24.35 -19.82
C GLU A 267 -10.11 25.19 -20.06
N SER A 268 -9.97 26.36 -20.70
CA SER A 268 -11.09 27.21 -21.11
C SER A 268 -12.12 26.46 -21.96
N PHE A 269 -11.67 25.79 -23.03
CA PHE A 269 -12.52 24.99 -23.90
C PHE A 269 -13.31 23.95 -23.10
N VAL A 270 -12.63 23.12 -22.31
CA VAL A 270 -13.27 22.06 -21.54
C VAL A 270 -14.20 22.63 -20.46
N CYS A 271 -13.79 23.65 -19.71
CA CYS A 271 -14.61 24.27 -18.67
C CYS A 271 -15.90 24.86 -19.24
N ILE A 272 -15.81 25.64 -20.31
CA ILE A 272 -16.97 26.26 -20.95
C ILE A 272 -17.91 25.17 -21.48
N THR A 273 -17.39 24.18 -22.22
CA THR A 273 -18.22 23.09 -22.74
C THR A 273 -18.87 22.28 -21.63
N MET A 274 -18.15 21.95 -20.56
CA MET A 274 -18.70 21.13 -19.46
C MET A 274 -19.74 21.88 -18.63
N LEU A 275 -19.60 23.21 -18.47
CA LEU A 275 -20.51 24.06 -17.70
C LEU A 275 -21.61 24.71 -18.56
N GLU A 276 -21.58 24.55 -19.88
CA GLU A 276 -22.64 25.03 -20.76
C GLU A 276 -23.98 24.38 -20.39
N GLY A 277 -24.98 25.20 -20.09
CA GLY A 277 -26.30 24.77 -19.63
C GLY A 277 -26.43 24.65 -18.11
N PHE A 278 -25.43 25.04 -17.31
CA PHE A 278 -25.46 24.89 -15.84
C PHE A 278 -26.63 25.60 -15.15
N ASN A 279 -27.19 26.66 -15.74
CA ASN A 279 -28.36 27.38 -15.22
C ASN A 279 -29.67 26.60 -15.41
N HIS A 280 -29.70 25.57 -16.25
CA HIS A 280 -30.87 24.76 -16.53
C HIS A 280 -30.78 23.40 -15.83
N PRO A 281 -31.89 22.84 -15.33
CA PRO A 281 -31.90 21.50 -14.78
C PRO A 281 -31.40 20.49 -15.83
N ASN A 282 -30.60 19.53 -15.37
CA ASN A 282 -30.02 18.48 -16.22
C ASN A 282 -29.15 18.99 -17.38
N PHE A 283 -28.76 20.27 -17.40
CA PHE A 283 -28.04 20.91 -18.51
C PHE A 283 -28.80 20.84 -19.86
N SER A 284 -30.13 20.69 -19.83
CA SER A 284 -30.98 20.68 -21.03
C SER A 284 -31.72 22.01 -21.16
N VAL A 285 -31.68 22.63 -22.34
CA VAL A 285 -32.40 23.89 -22.64
C VAL A 285 -33.89 23.62 -22.91
N GLU A 286 -34.26 22.37 -23.19
CA GLU A 286 -35.63 21.96 -23.57
C GLU A 286 -36.59 21.76 -22.37
N ASP A 287 -36.09 21.81 -21.13
CA ASP A 287 -36.89 21.63 -19.92
C ASP A 287 -37.46 22.99 -19.44
N ASP A 288 -38.77 23.02 -19.10
CA ASP A 288 -39.50 24.17 -18.53
C ASP A 288 -38.79 24.78 -17.29
N PRO A 289 -39.03 26.06 -16.96
CA PRO A 289 -38.34 26.73 -15.86
C PRO A 289 -38.52 26.01 -14.53
N LEU A 290 -37.45 25.98 -13.74
CA LEU A 290 -37.37 25.34 -12.42
C LEU A 290 -38.45 25.87 -11.46
N GLU A 291 -39.49 25.07 -11.19
CA GLU A 291 -40.30 25.27 -9.98
C GLU A 291 -39.49 24.81 -8.75
N LYS A 292 -38.83 25.77 -8.10
CA LYS A 292 -38.08 25.54 -6.86
C LYS A 292 -39.01 25.44 -5.66
N ASN A 293 -39.37 24.22 -5.28
CA ASN A 293 -40.04 23.93 -4.00
C ASN A 293 -39.02 23.32 -3.01
N HIS A 294 -39.17 23.58 -1.70
CA HIS A 294 -38.24 23.04 -0.68
C HIS A 294 -38.05 21.52 -0.71
N GLN A 295 -39.05 20.78 -1.18
CA GLN A 295 -38.94 19.33 -1.37
C GLN A 295 -37.96 18.95 -2.49
N SER A 296 -37.84 19.75 -3.57
CA SER A 296 -36.91 19.47 -4.67
C SER A 296 -35.45 19.69 -4.28
N GLN A 297 -35.16 20.70 -3.44
CA GLN A 297 -33.80 20.98 -2.93
C GLN A 297 -33.25 19.84 -2.07
N ASN A 298 -34.05 19.27 -1.17
CA ASN A 298 -33.65 18.11 -0.38
C ASN A 298 -33.32 16.90 -1.28
N LEU A 299 -34.12 16.68 -2.33
CA LEU A 299 -33.88 15.60 -3.29
C LEU A 299 -32.56 15.80 -4.06
N TYR A 300 -32.21 17.03 -4.43
CA TYR A 300 -30.91 17.32 -5.06
C TYR A 300 -29.75 17.12 -4.08
N PHE A 301 -29.91 17.47 -2.81
CA PHE A 301 -28.89 17.25 -1.80
C PHE A 301 -28.64 15.76 -1.53
N ASP A 302 -29.69 14.95 -1.50
CA ASP A 302 -29.58 13.51 -1.39
C ASP A 302 -28.92 12.89 -2.63
N LYS A 303 -29.24 13.39 -3.83
CA LYS A 303 -28.58 12.98 -5.09
C LYS A 303 -27.09 13.35 -5.06
N PHE A 304 -26.74 14.55 -4.57
CA PHE A 304 -25.35 14.96 -4.35
C PHE A 304 -24.61 14.00 -3.41
N LYS A 305 -25.18 13.71 -2.23
CA LYS A 305 -24.59 12.78 -1.26
C LYS A 305 -24.41 11.37 -1.79
N LYS A 306 -25.36 10.88 -2.60
CA LYS A 306 -25.27 9.56 -3.23
C LYS A 306 -24.19 9.53 -4.31
N LEU A 307 -24.14 10.53 -5.19
CA LEU A 307 -23.25 10.49 -6.35
C LEU A 307 -21.79 10.84 -6.04
N LYS A 308 -21.52 11.65 -4.99
CA LYS A 308 -20.16 12.09 -4.66
C LYS A 308 -19.18 10.91 -4.46
N SER A 309 -19.62 9.83 -3.82
CA SER A 309 -18.81 8.66 -3.46
C SER A 309 -18.89 7.50 -4.45
N LEU A 310 -19.83 7.54 -5.40
CA LEU A 310 -20.02 6.46 -6.37
C LEU A 310 -19.02 6.55 -7.51
N ASN A 311 -18.62 5.37 -8.00
CA ASN A 311 -17.82 5.23 -9.20
C ASN A 311 -18.71 5.45 -10.45
N PRO A 312 -18.29 6.26 -11.45
CA PRO A 312 -19.06 6.51 -12.66
C PRO A 312 -19.51 5.23 -13.40
N LYS A 313 -18.62 4.24 -13.54
CA LYS A 313 -18.88 2.96 -14.21
C LYS A 313 -20.02 2.22 -13.52
N GLN A 314 -19.92 2.06 -12.19
CA GLN A 314 -20.96 1.39 -11.39
C GLN A 314 -22.31 2.12 -11.49
N TYR A 315 -22.30 3.45 -11.41
CA TYR A 315 -23.53 4.24 -11.50
C TYR A 315 -24.24 4.05 -12.85
N LEU A 316 -23.49 4.10 -13.95
CA LEU A 316 -24.03 3.96 -15.31
C LEU A 316 -24.48 2.54 -15.62
N THR A 317 -23.79 1.51 -15.12
CA THR A 317 -24.24 0.12 -15.25
C THR A 317 -25.60 -0.11 -14.59
N HIS A 318 -25.85 0.49 -13.43
CA HIS A 318 -27.16 0.41 -12.76
C HIS A 318 -28.21 1.35 -13.34
N ASN A 319 -27.81 2.46 -13.98
CA ASN A 319 -28.72 3.51 -14.45
C ASN A 319 -28.38 3.98 -15.88
N PRO A 320 -28.47 3.11 -16.90
CA PRO A 320 -27.98 3.38 -18.26
C PRO A 320 -28.72 4.52 -18.96
N ASN A 321 -29.99 4.76 -18.63
CA ASN A 321 -30.82 5.81 -19.22
C ASN A 321 -31.03 7.04 -18.30
N SER A 322 -30.17 7.20 -17.28
CA SER A 322 -30.24 8.34 -16.36
C SER A 322 -29.95 9.67 -17.05
N SER A 323 -30.41 10.79 -16.46
CA SER A 323 -30.06 12.15 -16.94
C SER A 323 -28.54 12.36 -16.96
N PHE A 324 -27.81 11.76 -16.02
CA PHE A 324 -26.34 11.77 -16.03
C PHE A 324 -25.76 11.03 -17.24
N SER A 325 -26.32 9.89 -17.64
CA SER A 325 -25.89 9.18 -18.84
C SER A 325 -26.08 10.03 -20.11
N LYS A 326 -27.24 10.71 -20.22
CA LYS A 326 -27.51 11.65 -21.32
C LYS A 326 -26.52 12.83 -21.32
N PHE A 327 -26.26 13.41 -20.15
CA PHE A 327 -25.27 14.48 -19.97
C PHE A 327 -23.87 14.03 -20.38
N LEU A 328 -23.42 12.88 -19.88
CA LEU A 328 -22.11 12.32 -20.17
C LEU A 328 -21.93 12.11 -21.68
N LYS A 329 -22.91 11.50 -22.33
CA LYS A 329 -22.93 11.31 -23.79
C LYS A 329 -22.86 12.66 -24.51
N SER A 330 -23.76 13.59 -24.18
CA SER A 330 -23.81 14.92 -24.82
C SER A 330 -22.46 15.65 -24.71
N LYS A 331 -21.92 15.76 -23.49
CA LYS A 331 -20.66 16.45 -23.22
C LYS A 331 -19.46 15.76 -23.88
N TYR A 332 -19.43 14.42 -23.93
CA TYR A 332 -18.35 13.71 -24.62
C TYR A 332 -18.31 14.08 -26.11
N LEU A 333 -19.48 14.10 -26.75
CA LEU A 333 -19.58 14.41 -28.18
C LEU A 333 -19.22 15.86 -28.51
N GLN A 334 -19.43 16.79 -27.57
CA GLN A 334 -19.06 18.20 -27.67
C GLN A 334 -17.56 18.43 -27.43
N VAL A 335 -16.97 17.80 -26.40
CA VAL A 335 -15.55 17.95 -26.05
C VAL A 335 -14.65 17.22 -27.03
N VAL A 336 -15.00 16.00 -27.42
CA VAL A 336 -14.13 15.11 -28.21
C VAL A 336 -14.69 14.99 -29.61
N HIS A 337 -14.22 15.84 -30.53
CA HIS A 337 -14.67 15.80 -31.92
C HIS A 337 -14.30 14.48 -32.61
N ALA A 338 -15.09 14.01 -33.59
CA ALA A 338 -14.83 12.74 -34.28
C ALA A 338 -13.44 12.68 -34.93
N LYS A 339 -12.97 13.80 -35.51
CA LYS A 339 -11.60 13.90 -36.05
C LYS A 339 -10.52 13.78 -34.97
N MET A 340 -10.77 14.32 -33.78
CA MET A 340 -9.88 14.19 -32.64
C MET A 340 -9.79 12.73 -32.23
N GLU A 341 -10.94 12.07 -32.04
CA GLU A 341 -10.98 10.65 -31.65
C GLU A 341 -10.28 9.73 -32.66
N CYS A 342 -10.55 9.90 -33.96
CA CYS A 342 -9.86 9.15 -35.01
C CYS A 342 -8.35 9.36 -34.97
N SER A 343 -7.89 10.58 -34.68
CA SER A 343 -6.46 10.87 -34.64
C SER A 343 -5.78 10.31 -33.39
N LEU A 344 -6.47 10.35 -32.24
CA LEU A 344 -5.92 9.87 -30.97
C LEU A 344 -5.91 8.34 -30.88
N PHE A 345 -6.95 7.68 -31.40
CA PHE A 345 -7.15 6.23 -31.20
C PHE A 345 -7.19 5.41 -32.50
N GLY A 346 -7.09 6.05 -33.67
CA GLY A 346 -7.13 5.40 -34.98
C GLY A 346 -8.53 4.93 -35.42
N ASN A 347 -9.57 5.10 -34.60
CA ASN A 347 -10.94 4.65 -34.87
C ASN A 347 -11.98 5.44 -34.06
N LEU A 348 -13.27 5.19 -34.30
CA LEU A 348 -14.41 5.82 -33.60
C LEU A 348 -15.12 4.86 -32.63
N ASN A 349 -14.41 3.85 -32.11
CA ASN A 349 -15.04 2.83 -31.28
C ASN A 349 -15.52 3.38 -29.93
N LEU A 350 -14.79 4.34 -29.35
CA LEU A 350 -15.21 4.99 -28.11
C LEU A 350 -16.52 5.75 -28.34
N ARG A 351 -16.61 6.59 -29.37
CA ARG A 351 -17.82 7.33 -29.76
C ARG A 351 -18.99 6.42 -30.03
N LYS A 352 -18.78 5.29 -30.74
CA LYS A 352 -19.85 4.30 -30.99
C LYS A 352 -20.37 3.72 -29.68
N ALA A 353 -19.47 3.30 -28.78
CA ALA A 353 -19.83 2.75 -27.49
C ALA A 353 -20.52 3.77 -26.57
N VAL A 354 -20.07 5.03 -26.56
CA VAL A 354 -20.74 6.11 -25.81
C VAL A 354 -22.11 6.42 -26.40
N ASN A 355 -22.23 6.43 -27.72
CA ASN A 355 -23.52 6.66 -28.39
C ASN A 355 -24.55 5.58 -28.10
N SER A 356 -24.13 4.32 -27.93
CA SER A 356 -24.99 3.21 -27.52
C SER A 356 -25.26 3.15 -26.02
N GLY A 357 -24.78 4.12 -25.23
CA GLY A 357 -24.96 4.18 -23.77
C GLY A 357 -24.01 3.27 -22.98
N GLY A 358 -22.96 2.77 -23.61
CA GLY A 358 -21.92 1.97 -22.97
C GLY A 358 -20.89 2.80 -22.20
N TYR A 359 -20.07 2.11 -21.41
CA TYR A 359 -18.93 2.68 -20.69
C TYR A 359 -17.63 2.05 -21.22
N PRO A 360 -16.94 2.70 -22.17
CA PRO A 360 -15.63 2.25 -22.66
C PRO A 360 -14.60 2.14 -21.53
N ASP A 361 -13.84 1.05 -21.53
CA ASP A 361 -12.77 0.81 -20.54
C ASP A 361 -11.42 1.35 -21.04
N SER A 362 -11.39 2.62 -21.48
CA SER A 362 -10.17 3.32 -21.88
C SER A 362 -9.77 4.34 -20.83
N SER A 363 -8.46 4.53 -20.62
CA SER A 363 -7.93 5.53 -19.67
C SER A 363 -8.49 6.93 -19.94
N PHE A 364 -8.54 7.33 -21.21
CA PHE A 364 -9.10 8.60 -21.66
C PHE A 364 -10.58 8.76 -21.29
N PHE A 365 -11.42 7.76 -21.59
CA PHE A 365 -12.84 7.84 -21.27
C PHE A 365 -13.11 7.76 -19.76
N ILE A 366 -12.35 6.95 -19.02
CA ILE A 366 -12.45 6.87 -17.57
C ILE A 366 -12.14 8.22 -16.93
N ALA A 367 -11.08 8.90 -17.37
CA ALA A 367 -10.74 10.24 -16.91
C ALA A 367 -11.83 11.27 -17.27
N PHE A 368 -12.35 11.21 -18.50
CA PHE A 368 -13.46 12.05 -18.95
C PHE A 368 -14.72 11.83 -18.09
N ALA A 369 -15.10 10.58 -17.84
CA ALA A 369 -16.30 10.23 -17.08
C ALA A 369 -16.20 10.65 -15.61
N GLU A 370 -15.02 10.57 -15.01
CA GLU A 370 -14.78 11.05 -13.65
C GLU A 370 -14.90 12.60 -13.57
N MET A 371 -14.32 13.32 -14.54
CA MET A 371 -14.50 14.77 -14.67
C MET A 371 -15.98 15.14 -14.82
N ALA A 372 -16.69 14.49 -15.76
CA ALA A 372 -18.09 14.74 -16.02
C ALA A 372 -18.98 14.44 -14.79
N LYS A 373 -18.69 13.37 -14.05
CA LYS A 373 -19.39 13.05 -12.79
C LYS A 373 -19.23 14.19 -11.79
N ARG A 374 -18.03 14.76 -11.63
CA ARG A 374 -17.78 15.85 -10.68
C ARG A 374 -18.51 17.13 -11.07
N VAL A 375 -18.53 17.49 -12.35
CA VAL A 375 -19.31 18.63 -12.84
C VAL A 375 -20.81 18.41 -12.61
N TRP A 376 -21.31 17.20 -12.89
CA TRP A 376 -22.71 16.86 -12.64
C TRP A 376 -23.07 16.89 -11.14
N THR A 377 -22.17 16.41 -10.30
CA THR A 377 -22.34 16.45 -8.83
C THR A 377 -22.30 17.90 -8.31
N LEU A 378 -21.46 18.76 -8.88
CA LEU A 378 -21.43 20.20 -8.58
C LEU A 378 -22.77 20.86 -8.92
N HIS A 379 -23.40 20.46 -10.02
CA HIS A 379 -24.72 20.95 -10.40
C HIS A 379 -25.81 20.50 -9.41
N PHE A 380 -25.79 19.25 -8.94
CA PHE A 380 -26.68 18.84 -7.85
C PHE A 380 -26.45 19.65 -6.56
N LEU A 381 -25.19 19.95 -6.23
CA LEU A 381 -24.89 20.82 -5.09
C LEU A 381 -25.47 22.22 -5.30
N ALA A 382 -25.34 22.81 -6.50
CA ALA A 382 -25.91 24.11 -6.86
C ALA A 382 -27.42 24.15 -6.66
N LEU A 383 -28.14 23.12 -7.13
CA LEU A 383 -29.59 23.00 -7.02
C LEU A 383 -30.07 22.69 -5.58
N SER A 384 -29.15 22.37 -4.67
CA SER A 384 -29.47 22.09 -3.26
C SER A 384 -29.54 23.36 -2.41
N PHE A 385 -29.01 24.49 -2.91
CA PHE A 385 -29.04 25.77 -2.21
C PHE A 385 -30.45 26.36 -2.17
N ASP A 386 -30.75 27.10 -1.09
CA ASP A 386 -31.96 27.89 -0.98
C ASP A 386 -31.93 29.11 -1.93
N GLU A 387 -30.74 29.68 -2.14
CA GLU A 387 -30.51 30.79 -3.08
C GLU A 387 -30.24 30.29 -4.51
N ASP A 388 -30.52 31.14 -5.50
CA ASP A 388 -30.18 30.86 -6.89
C ASP A 388 -28.67 30.86 -7.11
N VAL A 389 -28.17 29.72 -7.61
CA VAL A 389 -26.80 29.59 -8.11
C VAL A 389 -26.81 29.77 -9.62
N THR A 390 -26.18 30.84 -10.10
CA THR A 390 -26.07 31.11 -11.54
C THR A 390 -24.60 31.14 -11.97
N VAL A 391 -24.34 30.68 -13.19
CA VAL A 391 -23.02 30.75 -13.82
C VAL A 391 -22.94 31.98 -14.73
N PHE A 392 -21.79 32.67 -14.74
CA PHE A 392 -21.52 33.78 -15.64
C PHE A 392 -20.13 33.65 -16.28
N GLN A 393 -20.00 34.20 -17.49
CA GLN A 393 -18.74 34.21 -18.24
C GLN A 393 -18.35 35.66 -18.54
N VAL A 394 -17.06 35.98 -18.40
CA VAL A 394 -16.54 37.31 -18.73
C VAL A 394 -16.29 37.40 -20.24
N LYS A 395 -16.83 38.45 -20.86
CA LYS A 395 -16.64 38.71 -22.29
C LYS A 395 -15.18 39.03 -22.60
N LYS A 396 -14.71 38.58 -23.76
CA LYS A 396 -13.42 39.00 -24.33
C LYS A 396 -13.36 40.53 -24.47
N ASN A 397 -12.16 41.09 -24.33
CA ASN A 397 -11.84 42.52 -24.37
C ASN A 397 -12.49 43.35 -23.25
N THR A 398 -12.96 42.72 -22.19
CA THR A 398 -13.43 43.42 -20.98
C THR A 398 -12.24 43.88 -20.14
N ARG A 399 -12.39 45.03 -19.46
CA ARG A 399 -11.42 45.50 -18.46
C ARG A 399 -11.39 44.55 -17.27
N PHE A 400 -10.21 44.30 -16.73
CA PHE A 400 -10.06 43.47 -15.54
C PHE A 400 -10.71 44.14 -14.32
N SER A 401 -11.36 43.33 -13.49
CA SER A 401 -12.00 43.80 -12.25
C SER A 401 -11.86 42.75 -11.17
N GLU A 402 -11.01 43.02 -10.18
CA GLU A 402 -10.74 42.14 -9.04
C GLU A 402 -12.00 41.76 -8.24
N VAL A 403 -13.07 42.54 -8.32
CA VAL A 403 -14.32 42.26 -7.60
C VAL A 403 -14.97 40.93 -8.04
N TYR A 404 -14.88 40.56 -9.32
CA TYR A 404 -15.55 39.38 -9.87
C TYR A 404 -14.69 38.57 -10.84
N MET A 405 -13.41 38.94 -11.00
CA MET A 405 -12.44 38.25 -11.83
C MET A 405 -11.19 37.89 -11.03
N GLU A 406 -10.62 36.74 -11.34
CA GLU A 406 -9.34 36.26 -10.83
C GLU A 406 -8.40 36.04 -12.03
N CYS A 407 -7.20 36.61 -12.01
CA CYS A 407 -6.23 36.40 -13.08
C CYS A 407 -5.49 35.07 -12.85
N VAL A 408 -5.42 34.21 -13.88
CA VAL A 408 -4.73 32.91 -13.76
C VAL A 408 -3.22 32.99 -13.96
N SER A 409 -2.70 34.10 -14.49
CA SER A 409 -1.25 34.29 -14.68
C SER A 409 -0.67 34.97 -13.44
N GLU A 410 0.38 34.38 -12.87
CA GLU A 410 1.04 34.81 -11.62
C GLU A 410 1.80 36.15 -11.71
N GLU A 411 1.73 36.88 -12.84
CA GLU A 411 2.38 38.18 -12.95
C GLU A 411 1.52 39.25 -12.27
N PRO A 412 2.06 39.95 -11.25
CA PRO A 412 1.28 40.93 -10.50
C PRO A 412 0.81 42.05 -11.44
N VAL A 413 -0.51 42.21 -11.53
CA VAL A 413 -1.18 43.26 -12.31
C VAL A 413 -0.70 44.66 -11.90
N SER A 414 -0.19 44.80 -10.67
CA SER A 414 0.41 46.02 -10.10
C SER A 414 1.68 46.50 -10.81
N SER A 415 2.45 45.60 -11.46
CA SER A 415 3.71 45.97 -12.13
C SER A 415 3.52 46.79 -13.40
N PHE A 416 2.29 46.88 -13.91
CA PHE A 416 1.97 47.56 -15.16
C PHE A 416 1.23 48.89 -14.96
N GLY A 417 0.90 49.24 -13.71
CA GLY A 417 0.09 50.43 -13.37
C GLY A 417 0.85 51.70 -13.03
N GLU A 418 2.17 51.64 -12.79
CA GLU A 418 2.91 52.79 -12.21
C GLU A 418 3.90 53.48 -13.15
N SER A 419 4.05 53.06 -14.40
CA SER A 419 5.02 53.65 -15.33
C SER A 419 4.38 54.16 -16.62
N SER A 420 3.64 55.28 -16.57
CA SER A 420 3.25 56.04 -17.77
C SER A 420 2.96 57.52 -17.47
N SER A 421 3.90 58.22 -16.84
CA SER A 421 4.05 59.67 -17.05
C SER A 421 4.84 59.90 -18.35
N SER A 422 4.18 59.73 -19.50
CA SER A 422 4.46 60.41 -20.79
C SER A 422 3.81 59.65 -21.96
N GLY A 423 2.87 60.31 -22.65
CA GLY A 423 2.65 60.31 -24.11
C GLY A 423 2.64 59.02 -24.98
N SER A 424 2.72 57.81 -24.45
CA SER A 424 2.80 56.57 -25.23
C SER A 424 1.56 55.71 -25.06
N ILE A 425 1.08 55.11 -26.14
CA ILE A 425 -0.15 54.31 -26.26
C ILE A 425 -0.20 53.28 -25.12
N SER A 426 -1.14 53.47 -24.19
CA SER A 426 -1.32 52.59 -23.03
C SER A 426 -1.73 51.19 -23.50
N ASN A 427 -0.82 50.22 -23.46
CA ASN A 427 -1.15 48.82 -23.68
C ASN A 427 -1.96 48.30 -22.48
N GLU A 428 -3.26 48.61 -22.45
CA GLU A 428 -4.19 48.19 -21.41
C GLU A 428 -4.36 46.66 -21.47
N LEU A 429 -4.03 45.97 -20.37
CA LEU A 429 -4.32 44.54 -20.21
C LEU A 429 -5.83 44.33 -20.23
N ARG A 430 -6.29 43.46 -21.13
CA ARG A 430 -7.71 43.10 -21.23
C ARG A 430 -7.90 41.60 -21.16
N VAL A 431 -9.11 41.19 -20.80
CA VAL A 431 -9.51 39.79 -20.78
C VAL A 431 -9.42 39.22 -22.19
N ALA A 432 -8.50 38.30 -22.41
CA ALA A 432 -8.39 37.58 -23.68
C ALA A 432 -9.54 36.57 -23.78
N PHE A 433 -9.71 35.75 -22.73
CA PHE A 433 -10.77 34.76 -22.62
C PHE A 433 -11.00 34.34 -21.16
N THR A 434 -12.18 33.78 -20.90
CA THR A 434 -12.50 33.14 -19.62
C THR A 434 -11.92 31.74 -19.58
N VAL A 435 -11.11 31.43 -18.57
CA VAL A 435 -10.60 30.07 -18.30
C VAL A 435 -11.63 29.26 -17.53
N VAL A 436 -12.18 29.83 -16.46
CA VAL A 436 -13.24 29.21 -15.66
C VAL A 436 -14.38 30.22 -15.46
N PRO A 437 -15.63 29.86 -15.81
CA PRO A 437 -16.80 30.68 -15.51
C PRO A 437 -16.91 31.00 -14.02
N GLY A 438 -17.37 32.20 -13.69
CA GLY A 438 -17.68 32.60 -12.32
C GLY A 438 -19.07 32.14 -11.92
N PHE A 439 -19.36 32.20 -10.62
CA PHE A 439 -20.66 31.81 -10.07
C PHE A 439 -21.21 32.90 -9.14
N LYS A 440 -22.53 33.04 -9.13
CA LYS A 440 -23.24 33.91 -8.19
C LYS A 440 -24.21 33.07 -7.37
N ILE A 441 -24.10 33.12 -6.05
CA ILE A 441 -24.98 32.44 -5.09
C ILE A 441 -25.63 33.53 -4.25
N GLY A 442 -26.88 33.87 -4.57
CA GLY A 442 -27.58 35.02 -3.98
C GLY A 442 -26.78 36.32 -4.10
N LYS A 443 -26.20 36.79 -2.99
CA LYS A 443 -25.35 38.00 -2.95
C LYS A 443 -23.85 37.72 -3.05
N THR A 444 -23.44 36.46 -2.93
CA THR A 444 -22.03 36.05 -2.97
C THR A 444 -21.58 35.85 -4.41
N VAL A 445 -20.46 36.46 -4.78
CA VAL A 445 -19.82 36.28 -6.09
C VAL A 445 -18.56 35.44 -5.91
N ILE A 446 -18.47 34.37 -6.69
CA ILE A 446 -17.27 33.56 -6.87
C ILE A 446 -16.66 34.01 -8.19
N GLN A 447 -15.42 34.50 -8.12
CA GLN A 447 -14.74 35.13 -9.24
C GLN A 447 -14.60 34.17 -10.44
N SER A 448 -14.70 34.73 -11.64
CA SER A 448 -14.38 34.02 -12.88
C SER A 448 -12.87 34.07 -13.10
N GLN A 449 -12.27 32.93 -13.40
CA GLN A 449 -10.85 32.87 -13.73
C GLN A 449 -10.64 33.29 -15.18
N VAL A 450 -9.83 34.32 -15.41
CA VAL A 450 -9.62 34.94 -16.71
C VAL A 450 -8.14 34.97 -17.07
N TYR A 451 -7.85 34.81 -18.36
CA TYR A 451 -6.52 35.03 -18.91
C TYR A 451 -6.44 36.46 -19.47
N LEU A 452 -5.44 37.23 -19.05
CA LEU A 452 -5.21 38.60 -19.52
C LEU A 452 -4.16 38.61 -20.62
N SER A 453 -4.38 39.47 -21.61
CA SER A 453 -3.43 39.72 -22.69
C SER A 453 -3.34 41.22 -22.96
N LEU A 454 -2.18 41.66 -23.42
CA LEU A 454 -2.03 42.99 -24.00
C LEU A 454 -2.88 43.07 -25.27
N VAL A 455 -3.59 44.18 -25.45
CA VAL A 455 -4.27 44.47 -26.71
C VAL A 455 -3.20 44.82 -27.74
N GLY A 456 -2.97 43.96 -28.71
CA GLY A 456 -2.25 44.36 -29.92
C GLY A 456 -3.07 45.42 -30.66
N SER A 457 -2.44 46.52 -31.06
CA SER A 457 -3.05 47.50 -31.97
C SER A 457 -3.73 46.78 -33.12
N PRO A 458 -4.93 47.18 -33.56
CA PRO A 458 -5.49 46.65 -34.79
C PRO A 458 -4.46 46.87 -35.90
N ALA A 459 -4.07 45.79 -36.59
CA ALA A 459 -3.34 45.90 -37.82
C ALA A 459 -4.19 46.78 -38.75
N SER A 460 -3.68 47.96 -39.05
CA SER A 460 -4.25 48.83 -40.06
C SER A 460 -4.17 48.13 -41.41
N SER A 461 -5.35 47.96 -42.02
CA SER A 461 -5.62 47.75 -43.45
C SER A 461 -5.39 46.34 -44.00
#